data_AF-A0A2N7Q0L6-F1
#
_entry.id   AF-A0A2N7Q0L6-F1
#
_cell.length_a   1.000
_cell.length_b   1.000
_cell.length_c   1.000
_cell.angle_alpha   90.00
_cell.angle_beta   90.00
_cell.angle_gamma   90.00
#
_symmetry.space_group_name_H-M   'P 1'
#
loop_
_entity.id
_entity.type
_entity.pdbx_description
1 polymer ?
#
loop_
_entity_poly.entity_id
_entity_poly.type
_entity_poly.pdbx_seq_one_letter_code
_entity_poly.pdbx_strand_id
1 'polypeptide(L)'
;MKAFTLLEVIVTIAILAIVLAIAIPNFNKYMKSFEITSQFNQIESDLDWSKTYAFTRKVQVSVVFSANSYTIFDSTNNKIIKGPINLKYSCSTNPANSPIIFYPL
;
A
#
# COMPACT_ATOMS: atom_id res chain seq x y z
N MET A 1 -23.14 7.97 51.05
CA MET A 1 -22.65 7.80 49.68
C MET A 1 -23.86 7.62 48.78
N LYS A 2 -24.30 8.68 48.08
CA LYS A 2 -25.36 8.58 47.07
C LYS A 2 -24.70 8.07 45.80
N ALA A 3 -24.69 6.75 45.65
CA ALA A 3 -24.22 6.10 44.43
C ALA A 3 -25.29 6.20 43.34
N PHE A 4 -24.82 6.26 42.10
CA PHE A 4 -25.54 6.40 40.83
C PHE A 4 -26.98 5.89 40.85
N THR A 5 -27.90 6.71 40.37
CA THR A 5 -29.29 6.27 40.14
C THR A 5 -29.36 5.39 38.88
N LEU A 6 -30.32 4.46 38.84
CA LEU A 6 -30.56 3.63 37.65
C LEU A 6 -30.81 4.50 36.40
N LEU A 7 -31.49 5.64 36.58
CA LEU A 7 -31.74 6.62 35.53
C LEU A 7 -30.43 7.17 34.96
N GLU A 8 -29.47 7.51 35.82
CA GLU A 8 -28.18 8.08 35.42
C GLU A 8 -27.35 7.09 34.61
N VAL A 9 -27.40 5.80 34.95
CA VAL A 9 -26.75 4.74 34.17
C VAL A 9 -27.37 4.59 32.78
N ILE A 10 -28.71 4.63 32.67
CA ILE A 10 -29.38 4.55 31.37
C ILE A 10 -29.03 5.76 30.49
N VAL A 11 -29.05 6.97 31.05
CA VAL A 11 -28.74 8.20 30.31
C VAL A 11 -27.27 8.21 29.86
N THR A 12 -26.34 7.80 30.72
CA THR A 12 -24.91 7.73 30.36
C THR A 12 -24.64 6.71 29.27
N ILE A 13 -25.25 5.51 29.32
CA ILE A 13 -25.13 4.49 28.26
C ILE A 13 -25.75 5.00 26.95
N ALA A 14 -26.89 5.69 27.00
CA ALA A 14 -27.53 6.27 25.82
C ALA A 14 -26.62 7.31 25.14
N ILE A 15 -25.99 8.20 25.92
CA ILE A 15 -25.03 9.19 25.40
C ILE A 15 -23.79 8.48 24.82
N LEU A 16 -23.25 7.48 25.53
CA LEU A 16 -22.10 6.67 25.06
C LEU A 16 -22.40 5.99 23.72
N ALA A 17 -23.60 5.43 23.56
CA ALA A 17 -24.02 4.79 22.32
C ALA A 17 -24.06 5.78 21.13
N ILE A 18 -24.56 7.01 21.34
CA ILE A 18 -24.58 8.06 20.31
C ILE A 18 -23.15 8.46 19.91
N VAL A 19 -22.26 8.65 20.88
CA VAL A 19 -20.86 9.01 20.63
C VAL A 19 -20.14 7.91 19.85
N LEU A 20 -20.32 6.64 20.24
CA LEU A 20 -19.72 5.49 19.55
C LEU A 20 -20.24 5.35 18.12
N ALA A 21 -21.53 5.60 17.89
CA ALA A 21 -22.13 5.55 16.56
C ALA A 21 -21.48 6.55 15.58
N ILE A 22 -20.99 7.70 16.06
CA ILE A 22 -20.31 8.72 15.25
C ILE A 22 -18.80 8.40 15.11
N ALA A 23 -18.18 7.86 16.15
CA ALA A 23 -16.73 7.63 16.19
C ALA A 23 -16.28 6.45 15.29
N ILE A 24 -17.01 5.34 15.28
CA ILE A 24 -16.63 4.10 14.58
C ILE A 24 -16.49 4.23 13.03
N PRO A 25 -17.43 4.86 12.28
CA PRO A 25 -17.38 4.82 10.82
C PRO A 25 -16.19 5.57 10.20
N ASN A 26 -15.56 6.50 10.94
CA ASN A 26 -14.46 7.31 10.40
C ASN A 26 -13.14 6.55 10.23
N PHE A 27 -12.92 5.42 10.92
CA PHE A 27 -11.66 4.68 10.86
C PHE A 27 -11.37 4.04 9.49
N ASN A 28 -12.41 3.65 8.74
CA ASN A 28 -12.24 2.95 7.46
C ASN A 28 -11.57 3.80 6.37
N LYS A 29 -11.85 5.11 6.34
CA LYS A 29 -11.26 6.02 5.35
C LYS A 29 -9.78 6.28 5.60
N TYR A 30 -9.40 6.41 6.87
CA TYR A 30 -8.00 6.60 7.27
C TYR A 30 -7.18 5.34 7.00
N MET A 31 -7.72 4.17 7.33
CA MET A 31 -7.06 2.88 7.07
C MET A 31 -6.75 2.69 5.58
N LYS A 32 -7.74 2.93 4.70
CA LYS A 32 -7.55 2.81 3.25
C LYS A 32 -6.43 3.72 2.73
N SER A 33 -6.37 4.96 3.20
CA SER A 33 -5.35 5.92 2.76
C SER A 33 -3.95 5.49 3.23
N PHE A 34 -3.84 5.02 4.48
CA PHE A 34 -2.60 4.49 5.04
C PHE A 34 -2.08 3.28 4.25
N GLU A 35 -2.97 2.35 3.89
CA GLU A 35 -2.61 1.17 3.10
C GLU A 35 -2.12 1.54 1.69
N ILE A 36 -2.76 2.52 1.04
CA ILE A 36 -2.30 3.04 -0.27
C ILE A 36 -0.90 3.65 -0.15
N THR A 37 -0.67 4.49 0.84
CA THR A 37 0.65 5.11 1.08
C THR A 37 1.71 4.06 1.38
N SER A 38 1.40 3.06 2.22
CA SER A 38 2.32 1.96 2.52
C SER A 38 2.69 1.17 1.26
N GLN A 39 1.72 0.91 0.38
CA GLN A 39 1.95 0.23 -0.89
C GLN A 39 2.82 1.08 -1.82
N PHE A 40 2.58 2.39 -1.89
CA PHE A 40 3.40 3.31 -2.69
C PHE A 40 4.86 3.33 -2.22
N ASN A 41 5.10 3.45 -0.92
CA ASN A 41 6.44 3.43 -0.33
C ASN A 41 7.19 2.12 -0.64
N GLN A 42 6.47 0.98 -0.66
CA GLN A 42 7.06 -0.30 -1.04
C GLN A 42 7.51 -0.29 -2.51
N ILE A 43 6.68 0.24 -3.41
CA ILE A 43 7.01 0.34 -4.84
C ILE A 43 8.21 1.26 -5.05
N GLU A 44 8.26 2.40 -4.37
CA GLU A 44 9.39 3.34 -4.43
C GLU A 44 10.70 2.67 -3.98
N SER A 45 10.68 2.00 -2.82
CA SER A 45 11.84 1.25 -2.33
C SER A 45 12.30 0.16 -3.32
N ASP A 46 11.36 -0.50 -3.99
CA ASP A 46 11.65 -1.54 -4.97
C ASP A 46 12.21 -0.95 -6.28
N LEU A 47 11.81 0.26 -6.62
CA LEU A 47 12.31 1.00 -7.78
C LEU A 47 13.76 1.44 -7.56
N ASP A 48 14.06 2.03 -6.39
CA ASP A 48 15.41 2.42 -6.00
C ASP A 48 16.35 1.22 -5.90
N TRP A 49 15.84 0.11 -5.36
CA TRP A 49 16.56 -1.14 -5.33
C TRP A 49 16.83 -1.68 -6.74
N SER A 50 15.85 -1.65 -7.65
CA SER A 50 15.99 -2.09 -9.05
C SER A 50 17.04 -1.26 -9.80
N LYS A 51 17.03 0.06 -9.59
CA LYS A 51 18.03 0.99 -10.11
C LYS A 51 19.44 0.65 -9.60
N THR A 52 19.58 0.44 -8.29
CA THR A 52 20.86 0.06 -7.67
C THR A 52 21.35 -1.30 -8.17
N TYR A 53 20.44 -2.26 -8.36
CA TYR A 53 20.74 -3.58 -8.90
C TYR A 53 21.26 -3.47 -10.34
N ALA A 54 20.59 -2.69 -11.20
CA ALA A 54 21.00 -2.47 -12.59
C ALA A 54 22.43 -1.93 -12.68
N PHE A 55 22.75 -0.91 -11.86
CA PHE A 55 24.09 -0.33 -11.81
C PHE A 55 25.14 -1.30 -11.27
N THR A 56 24.86 -1.95 -10.13
CA THR A 56 25.85 -2.81 -9.47
C THR A 56 26.19 -4.04 -10.31
N ARG A 57 25.19 -4.61 -10.99
CA ARG A 57 25.36 -5.84 -11.77
C ARG A 57 25.64 -5.61 -13.25
N LYS A 58 25.61 -4.34 -13.71
CA LYS A 58 25.76 -3.98 -15.13
C LYS A 58 24.78 -4.72 -16.04
N VAL A 59 23.54 -4.90 -15.57
CA VAL A 59 22.45 -5.54 -16.31
C VAL A 59 21.28 -4.60 -16.45
N GLN A 60 20.53 -4.74 -17.52
CA GLN A 60 19.29 -4.00 -17.70
C GLN A 60 18.22 -4.61 -16.79
N VAL A 61 17.66 -3.80 -15.90
CA VAL A 61 16.54 -4.21 -15.04
C VAL A 61 15.31 -3.48 -15.51
N SER A 62 14.20 -4.18 -15.57
CA SER A 62 12.94 -3.63 -16.02
C SER A 62 11.85 -4.02 -15.01
N VAL A 63 10.94 -3.08 -14.76
CA VAL A 63 9.83 -3.26 -13.83
C VAL A 63 8.53 -3.20 -14.63
N VAL A 64 7.81 -4.32 -14.73
CA VAL A 64 6.50 -4.36 -15.40
C VAL A 64 5.41 -4.21 -14.37
N PHE A 65 4.55 -3.22 -14.58
CA PHE A 65 3.29 -3.11 -13.84
C PHE A 65 2.17 -3.78 -14.62
N SER A 66 1.37 -4.55 -13.90
CA SER A 66 0.07 -5.08 -14.29
C SER A 66 -0.98 -4.51 -13.34
N ALA A 67 -2.27 -4.63 -13.68
CA ALA A 67 -3.37 -3.98 -12.95
C ALA A 67 -3.34 -4.24 -11.43
N ASN A 68 -2.94 -5.43 -10.99
CA ASN A 68 -2.92 -5.82 -9.58
C ASN A 68 -1.58 -6.40 -9.12
N SER A 69 -0.54 -6.28 -9.94
CA SER A 69 0.77 -6.83 -9.57
C SER A 69 1.90 -6.15 -10.32
N TYR A 70 3.12 -6.28 -9.82
CA TYR A 70 4.30 -5.91 -10.59
C TYR A 70 5.40 -6.95 -10.45
N THR A 71 6.27 -7.00 -11.46
CA THR A 71 7.43 -7.89 -11.52
C THR A 71 8.67 -7.10 -11.87
N ILE A 72 9.78 -7.48 -11.25
CA ILE A 72 11.10 -6.94 -11.54
C ILE A 72 11.87 -8.04 -12.28
N PHE A 73 12.27 -7.75 -13.50
CA PHE A 73 12.95 -8.68 -14.39
C PHE A 73 14.31 -8.12 -14.84
N ASP A 74 15.30 -8.99 -14.87
CA ASP A 74 16.58 -8.77 -15.54
C ASP A 74 16.34 -9.02 -17.03
N SER A 75 16.36 -7.94 -17.82
CA SER A 75 16.14 -8.00 -19.26
C SER A 75 17.37 -8.50 -20.02
N THR A 76 18.56 -8.47 -19.42
CA THR A 76 19.80 -8.95 -20.04
C THR A 76 19.89 -10.47 -19.94
N ASN A 77 19.55 -11.03 -18.77
CA ASN A 77 19.64 -12.46 -18.50
C ASN A 77 18.28 -13.18 -18.59
N ASN A 78 17.22 -12.47 -18.99
CA ASN A 78 15.85 -12.96 -19.05
C ASN A 78 15.42 -13.68 -17.74
N LYS A 79 15.70 -13.06 -16.60
CA LYS A 79 15.53 -13.66 -15.27
C LYS A 79 14.58 -12.82 -14.42
N ILE A 80 13.60 -13.44 -13.78
CA ILE A 80 12.78 -12.77 -12.77
C ILE A 80 13.63 -12.58 -11.50
N ILE A 81 13.78 -11.33 -11.08
CA ILE A 81 14.56 -10.97 -9.89
C ILE A 81 13.64 -10.90 -8.68
N LYS A 82 12.45 -10.31 -8.83
CA LYS A 82 11.45 -10.16 -7.77
C LYS A 82 10.03 -10.19 -8.32
N GLY A 83 9.10 -10.83 -7.62
CA GLY A 83 7.68 -10.85 -7.92
C GLY A 83 7.16 -12.19 -8.48
N PRO A 84 5.86 -12.25 -8.87
CA PRO A 84 4.90 -11.13 -8.90
C PRO A 84 4.51 -10.66 -7.49
N ILE A 85 4.66 -9.37 -7.23
CA ILE A 85 4.20 -8.75 -5.98
C ILE A 85 2.75 -8.32 -6.20
N ASN A 86 1.83 -8.90 -5.42
CA ASN A 86 0.41 -8.57 -5.49
C ASN A 86 0.14 -7.23 -4.79
N LEU A 87 -0.67 -6.42 -5.46
CA LEU A 87 -1.06 -5.09 -5.02
C LEU A 87 -2.49 -5.13 -4.51
N LYS A 88 -2.71 -4.58 -3.32
CA LYS A 88 -4.06 -4.46 -2.75
C LYS A 88 -4.89 -3.44 -3.53
N TYR A 89 -4.26 -2.35 -3.94
CA TYR A 89 -4.84 -1.32 -4.79
C TYR A 89 -4.20 -1.35 -6.17
N SER A 90 -5.00 -1.29 -7.21
CA SER A 90 -4.50 -1.33 -8.58
C SER A 90 -3.63 -0.12 -8.88
N CYS A 91 -2.44 -0.34 -9.46
CA CYS A 91 -1.64 0.72 -10.04
C CYS A 91 -1.15 0.28 -11.42
N SER A 92 -1.10 1.23 -12.34
CA SER A 92 -0.61 1.02 -13.69
C SER A 92 0.23 2.21 -14.11
N THR A 93 1.20 1.97 -14.98
CA THR A 93 1.91 3.04 -15.68
C THR A 93 0.97 3.76 -16.65
N ASN A 94 1.36 4.96 -17.10
CA ASN A 94 0.72 5.64 -18.22
C ASN A 94 1.78 5.88 -19.31
N PRO A 95 1.71 5.22 -20.48
CA PRO A 95 0.68 4.28 -20.93
C PRO A 95 0.64 2.97 -20.14
N ALA A 96 -0.52 2.31 -20.12
CA ALA A 96 -0.76 1.09 -19.34
C ALA A 96 0.24 -0.02 -19.68
N ASN A 97 0.71 -0.71 -18.65
CA ASN A 97 1.63 -1.85 -18.73
C ASN A 97 2.95 -1.56 -19.47
N SER A 98 3.38 -0.29 -19.50
CA SER A 98 4.70 0.06 -20.01
C SER A 98 5.77 -0.30 -18.96
N PRO A 99 6.84 -1.01 -19.34
CA PRO A 99 7.90 -1.34 -18.42
C PRO A 99 8.73 -0.11 -18.08
N ILE A 100 9.07 0.05 -16.81
CA ILE A 100 10.06 1.05 -16.37
C ILE A 100 11.44 0.39 -16.45
N ILE A 101 12.30 0.91 -17.32
CA ILE A 101 13.59 0.29 -17.64
C ILE A 101 14.73 1.10 -17.02
N PHE A 102 15.63 0.40 -16.34
CA PHE A 102 16.88 0.91 -15.81
C PHE A 102 18.05 0.35 -16.62
N TYR A 103 18.84 1.25 -17.18
CA TYR A 103 20.02 0.92 -17.94
C TYR A 103 21.26 0.90 -17.03
N PRO A 104 22.19 -0.04 -17.24
CA PRO A 104 23.51 0.04 -16.64
C PRO A 104 24.30 1.19 -17.27
N LEU A 105 25.08 1.91 -16.45
CA LEU A 105 26.07 2.90 -16.90
C LEU A 105 27.41 2.23 -17.22
#